data_AF-A0A957MBL0-F1
#
_entry.id   AF-A0A957MBL0-F1
#
_cell.length_a   1.000
_cell.length_b   1.000
_cell.length_c   1.000
_cell.angle_alpha   90.00
_cell.angle_beta   90.00
_cell.angle_gamma   90.00
#
_symmetry.space_group_name_H-M   'P 1'
#
loop_
_entity.id
_entity.type
_entity.pdbx_description
1 polymer ?
#
loop_
_entity_poly.entity_id
_entity_poly.type
_entity_poly.pdbx_seq_one_letter_code
_entity_poly.pdbx_strand_id
1 'polypeptide(L)' 'MADYLHPDRYFDPDPAQRHIARALYGQVAHLPLVCPHGHVDPRLFADPDYRFGSPTEMLLIPDHYIVR' A
#
# COMPACT_ATOMS: atom_id res chain seq x y z
N MET A 1 -4.89 23.65 2.59
CA MET A 1 -3.74 22.73 2.67
C MET A 1 -3.93 21.70 1.60
N ALA A 2 -3.13 21.74 0.52
CA ALA A 2 -3.29 20.80 -0.58
C ALA A 2 -3.27 19.36 -0.02
N ASP A 3 -4.24 18.57 -0.44
CA ASP A 3 -4.32 17.16 -0.08
C ASP A 3 -3.14 16.45 -0.76
N TYR A 4 -2.07 16.20 0.01
CA TYR A 4 -0.82 15.63 -0.50
C TYR A 4 -1.02 14.25 -1.14
N LEU A 5 -2.16 13.60 -0.87
CA LEU A 5 -2.56 12.31 -1.44
C LEU A 5 -3.87 12.44 -2.21
N HIS A 6 -3.79 13.12 -3.36
CA HIS A 6 -4.94 13.27 -4.24
C HIS A 6 -5.62 11.92 -4.56
N PRO A 7 -6.97 11.84 -4.56
CA PRO A 7 -7.69 10.59 -4.85
C PRO A 7 -7.42 10.03 -6.25
N ASP A 8 -7.10 10.91 -7.22
CA ASP A 8 -6.73 10.52 -8.59
C ASP A 8 -5.23 10.37 -8.82
N ARG A 9 -4.43 10.18 -7.77
CA ARG A 9 -2.99 9.92 -7.93
C ARG A 9 -2.76 8.75 -8.90
N TYR A 10 -1.75 8.88 -9.76
CA TYR A 10 -1.40 7.94 -10.83
C TYR A 10 -2.42 7.79 -11.98
N PHE A 11 -3.55 8.51 -11.97
CA PHE A 11 -4.40 8.61 -13.16
C PHE A 11 -3.86 9.66 -14.14
N ASP A 12 -4.11 9.46 -15.43
CA ASP A 12 -3.77 10.43 -16.46
C ASP A 12 -4.51 11.78 -16.19
N PRO A 13 -3.87 12.94 -16.40
CA PRO A 13 -4.53 14.24 -16.20
C PRO A 13 -5.61 14.55 -17.25
N ASP A 14 -5.61 13.89 -18.41
CA ASP A 14 -6.66 14.03 -19.43
C ASP A 14 -8.04 13.68 -18.82
N PRO A 15 -9.05 14.58 -18.91
CA PRO A 15 -10.34 14.35 -18.27
C PRO A 15 -11.07 13.09 -18.73
N ALA A 16 -10.96 12.72 -20.01
CA ALA A 16 -11.65 11.55 -20.56
C ALA A 16 -10.97 10.27 -20.06
N GLN A 17 -9.63 10.21 -20.07
CA GLN A 17 -8.89 9.08 -19.54
C GLN A 17 -9.08 8.91 -18.03
N ARG A 18 -9.01 10.00 -17.26
CA ARG A 18 -9.25 9.99 -15.81
C ARG A 18 -10.64 9.50 -15.44
N HIS A 19 -11.66 9.87 -16.23
CA HIS A 19 -13.02 9.39 -16.01
C HIS A 19 -13.11 7.85 -16.13
N ILE A 20 -12.49 7.30 -17.17
CA ILE A 20 -12.41 5.85 -17.38
C ILE A 20 -11.62 5.18 -16.24
N ALA A 21 -10.47 5.75 -15.85
CA ALA A 21 -9.64 5.22 -14.77
C ALA A 21 -10.40 5.17 -13.43
N ARG A 22 -11.15 6.22 -13.08
CA ARG A 22 -12.01 6.24 -11.88
C ARG A 22 -13.08 5.16 -11.92
N ALA A 23 -13.75 4.99 -13.07
CA ALA A 23 -14.81 4.00 -13.22
C ALA A 23 -14.27 2.57 -13.07
N LEU A 24 -13.10 2.27 -13.65
CA LEU A 24 -12.44 0.97 -13.52
C LEU A 24 -11.94 0.75 -12.09
N TYR A 25 -11.24 1.72 -11.52
CA TYR A 25 -10.71 1.62 -10.16
C TYR A 25 -11.82 1.43 -9.12
N GLY A 26 -12.95 2.14 -9.26
CA GLY A 26 -14.10 2.00 -8.36
C GLY A 26 -14.68 0.59 -8.30
N GLN A 27 -14.50 -0.23 -9.34
CA GLN A 27 -14.94 -1.63 -9.36
C GLN A 27 -14.00 -2.56 -8.57
N VAL A 28 -12.72 -2.20 -8.45
CA VAL A 28 -11.67 -3.10 -7.96
C VAL A 28 -11.03 -2.66 -6.64
N ALA A 29 -11.16 -1.39 -6.26
CA ALA A 29 -10.47 -0.80 -5.10
C ALA A 29 -10.75 -1.49 -3.76
N HIS A 30 -11.91 -2.16 -3.65
CA HIS A 30 -12.36 -2.84 -2.42
C HIS A 30 -12.33 -4.36 -2.54
N LEU A 31 -11.77 -4.91 -3.62
CA LEU A 31 -11.59 -6.35 -3.71
C LEU A 31 -10.51 -6.83 -2.73
N PRO A 32 -10.60 -8.07 -2.23
CA PRO A 32 -9.56 -8.64 -1.38
C PRO A 32 -8.21 -8.66 -2.08
N LEU A 33 -7.15 -8.32 -1.34
CA LEU A 33 -5.79 -8.50 -1.81
C LEU A 33 -5.44 -9.99 -1.83
N VAL A 34 -5.05 -10.48 -3.01
CA VAL A 34 -4.49 -11.83 -3.18
C VAL A 34 -2.98 -11.68 -3.35
N CYS A 35 -2.23 -12.02 -2.30
CA CYS A 35 -0.76 -11.91 -2.26
C CYS A 35 -0.13 -13.31 -2.29
N PRO A 36 -0.02 -13.97 -3.47
CA PRO A 36 0.40 -15.37 -3.57
C PRO A 36 1.90 -15.59 -3.27
N HIS A 37 2.68 -14.52 -3.17
CA HIS A 37 4.09 -14.56 -2.84
C HIS A 37 4.44 -13.35 -1.96
N GLY A 38 5.26 -13.58 -0.93
CA GLY A 38 5.69 -12.55 0.01
C GLY A 38 6.66 -13.08 1.05
N HIS A 39 7.26 -12.17 1.82
CA HIS A 39 8.27 -12.47 2.83
C HIS A 39 7.92 -11.90 4.21
N VAL A 40 6.64 -11.69 4.48
CA VAL A 40 6.19 -11.27 5.82
C VAL A 40 6.49 -12.38 6.81
N ASP A 41 7.11 -12.05 7.94
CA ASP A 41 7.43 -13.01 8.99
C ASP A 41 6.14 -13.65 9.56
N PRO A 42 5.98 -14.99 9.48
CA PRO A 42 4.79 -15.66 9.98
C PRO A 42 4.52 -15.47 11.48
N ARG A 43 5.56 -15.17 12.27
CA ARG A 43 5.41 -14.90 13.71
C ARG A 43 4.45 -13.76 14.00
N LEU A 44 4.36 -12.78 13.08
CA LEU A 44 3.39 -11.69 13.15
C LEU A 44 1.95 -12.17 13.34
N PHE A 45 1.61 -13.33 12.76
CA PHE A 45 0.25 -13.88 12.79
C PHE A 45 0.07 -15.03 13.78
N ALA A 46 1.15 -15.72 14.15
CA ALA A 46 1.12 -16.92 14.97
C ALA A 46 1.32 -16.66 16.47
N ASP A 47 2.04 -15.59 16.82
CA ASP A 47 2.36 -15.24 18.21
C ASP A 47 1.36 -14.17 18.73
N PRO A 48 0.51 -14.50 19.72
CA PRO A 48 -0.50 -13.56 20.24
C PRO A 48 0.09 -12.35 20.96
N ASP A 49 1.35 -12.45 21.40
CA ASP A 49 2.04 -11.37 22.13
C ASP A 49 2.97 -10.55 21.21
N TYR A 50 3.04 -10.89 19.92
CA TYR A 50 3.87 -10.17 18.96
C TYR A 50 3.47 -8.70 18.85
N ARG A 51 4.48 -7.81 18.89
CA ARG A 51 4.32 -6.39 18.64
C ARG A 51 5.45 -5.90 17.75
N PHE A 52 5.15 -4.96 16.86
CA PHE A 52 6.20 -4.18 16.22
C PHE A 52 6.99 -3.41 17.29
N GLY A 53 8.28 -3.25 17.05
CA GLY A 53 9.14 -2.38 17.86
C GLY A 53 8.91 -0.91 17.54
N SER A 54 10.00 -0.16 17.47
CA SER A 54 10.03 1.22 17.00
C SER A 54 9.64 1.36 15.52
N PRO A 55 9.22 2.56 15.07
CA PRO A 55 9.00 2.82 13.64
C PRO A 55 10.22 2.50 12.78
N THR A 56 11.43 2.66 13.30
CA THR A 56 12.68 2.30 12.60
C THR A 56 12.80 0.80 12.39
N GLU A 57 12.45 -0.01 13.39
CA GLU A 57 12.44 -1.48 13.29
C GLU A 57 11.34 -2.00 12.37
N MET A 58 10.22 -1.28 12.25
CA MET A 58 9.11 -1.65 11.37
C MET A 58 9.30 -1.19 9.92
N LEU A 59 9.69 0.06 9.71
CA LEU A 59 9.61 0.72 8.39
C LEU A 59 10.98 0.92 7.74
N LEU A 60 12.06 1.16 8.49
CA LEU A 60 13.36 1.55 7.92
C LEU A 60 14.31 0.35 7.81
N ILE A 61 14.64 -0.28 8.94
CA ILE A 61 15.62 -1.36 9.03
C ILE A 61 15.32 -2.53 8.07
N PRO A 62 14.07 -3.03 7.95
CA PRO A 62 13.80 -4.19 7.10
C PRO A 62 13.71 -3.85 5.60
N ASP A 63 13.55 -2.57 5.24
CA ASP A 63 13.34 -2.15 3.85
C ASP A 63 14.64 -1.65 3.21
N HIS A 64 15.28 -2.55 2.48
CA HIS A 64 16.51 -2.25 1.74
C HIS A 64 16.33 -1.23 0.60
N TYR A 65 15.11 -0.88 0.19
CA TYR A 65 14.91 0.23 -0.76
C TYR A 65 15.09 1.59 -0.10
N ILE A 66 14.87 1.70 1.22
CA ILE A 66 15.01 2.97 1.95
C ILE A 66 16.47 3.25 2.32
N VAL A 67 17.22 2.20 2.68
CA VAL A 67 18.60 2.32 3.22
C VAL A 67 19.69 2.01 2.19
N ARG A 68 19.36 1.98 0.90
CA ARG A 68 20.29 1.68 -0.19
C ARG A 68 21.28 2.81 -0.47
#